data_AF-A0A6P0Q0X4-F1
#
_entry.id   AF-A0A6P0Q0X4-F1
#
_cell.length_a   1.000
_cell.length_b   1.000
_cell.length_c   1.000
_cell.angle_alpha   90.00
_cell.angle_beta   90.00
_cell.angle_gamma   90.00
#
_symmetry.space_group_name_H-M   'P 1'
#
loop_
_entity.id
_entity.type
_entity.pdbx_description
1 polymer ?
#
loop_
_entity_poly.entity_id
_entity_poly.type
_entity_poly.pdbx_seq_one_letter_code
_entity_poly.pdbx_strand_id
1 'polypeptide(L)' 'MVVALIHSGEVNLTRWISYLPWLRKYAHSKHRRVRRWLNNPRINIHRLYKPLIQAAMAIWQQECLYLSLDTSLFTG' A
#
# COMPACT_ATOMS: atom_id res chain seq x y z
N MET A 1 -2.16 3.46 -6.34
CA MET A 1 -0.84 3.28 -5.68
C MET A 1 -0.82 1.98 -4.89
N VAL A 2 -1.77 1.73 -3.99
CA VAL A 2 -1.90 0.46 -3.24
C VAL A 2 -1.87 -0.79 -4.13
N VAL A 3 -2.60 -0.79 -5.26
CA VAL A 3 -2.59 -1.89 -6.23
C VAL A 3 -1.18 -2.23 -6.73
N ALA A 4 -0.33 -1.23 -6.94
CA ALA A 4 1.05 -1.47 -7.38
C ALA A 4 1.91 -2.09 -6.29
N LEU A 5 1.73 -1.68 -5.03
CA LEU A 5 2.38 -2.30 -3.88
C LEU A 5 1.98 -3.78 -3.75
N ILE A 6 0.68 -4.08 -3.87
CA ILE A 6 0.15 -5.44 -3.78
C ILE A 6 0.73 -6.31 -4.91
N HIS A 7 0.78 -5.80 -6.15
CA HIS A 7 1.33 -6.56 -7.28
C HIS A 7 2.86 -6.68 -7.23
N SER A 8 3.58 -5.65 -6.78
CA SER A 8 5.04 -5.67 -6.79
C SER A 8 5.66 -6.38 -5.60
N GLY A 9 4.96 -6.49 -4.46
CA GLY A 9 5.48 -7.07 -3.22
C GLY A 9 6.61 -6.28 -2.54
N GLU A 10 7.13 -5.24 -3.18
CA GLU A 10 8.29 -4.48 -2.73
C GLU A 10 7.99 -2.99 -2.61
N VAL A 11 8.79 -2.24 -1.85
CA VAL A 11 8.67 -0.77 -1.69
C VAL A 11 9.40 0.03 -2.79
N ASN A 12 9.94 -0.65 -3.80
CA ASN A 12 10.67 0.01 -4.89
C ASN A 12 9.72 0.77 -5.83
N LEU A 13 9.74 2.11 -5.73
CA LEU A 13 8.85 2.99 -6.50
C LEU A 13 9.01 2.87 -8.03
N THR A 14 10.18 2.46 -8.51
CA THR A 14 10.42 2.25 -9.95
C THR A 14 9.65 1.04 -10.45
N ARG A 15 9.62 -0.05 -9.66
CA ARG A 15 8.83 -1.25 -10.00
C ARG A 15 7.32 -0.98 -9.97
N TRP A 16 6.86 -0.08 -9.10
CA TRP A 16 5.44 0.29 -9.05
C TRP A 16 4.94 0.93 -10.34
N ILE A 17 5.80 1.60 -11.10
CA ILE A 17 5.42 2.31 -12.33
C ILE A 17 4.80 1.36 -13.36
N SER A 18 5.26 0.10 -13.41
CA SER A 18 4.79 -0.91 -14.36
C SER A 18 3.37 -1.41 -14.05
N TYR A 19 2.93 -1.35 -12.79
CA TYR A 19 1.64 -1.88 -12.34
C TYR A 19 0.54 -0.81 -12.25
N LEU A 20 0.86 0.45 -12.55
CA LEU A 20 -0.10 1.54 -12.45
C LEU A 20 -0.63 1.95 -13.82
N PRO A 21 -1.96 1.96 -14.01
CA PRO A 21 -2.57 2.35 -15.28
C PRO A 21 -2.44 3.86 -15.47
N TRP A 22 -1.46 4.30 -16.26
CA TRP A 22 -1.28 5.73 -16.59
C TRP A 22 -1.15 5.97 -18.09
N LEU A 23 -1.87 6.97 -18.60
CA LEU A 23 -1.73 7.47 -19.97
C LEU A 23 -0.44 8.30 -20.22
N ARG A 24 0.32 8.68 -19.17
CA ARG A 24 1.40 9.67 -19.33
C ARG A 24 2.71 9.02 -19.78
N LYS A 25 3.31 9.55 -20.85
CA LYS A 25 4.50 8.97 -21.52
C LYS A 25 5.80 9.02 -20.69
N TYR A 26 5.99 10.02 -19.81
CA TYR A 26 7.29 10.26 -19.16
C TYR A 26 7.44 9.58 -17.80
N ALA A 27 8.53 8.80 -17.62
CA ALA A 27 8.85 8.07 -16.38
C ALA A 27 9.02 8.99 -15.16
N HIS A 28 9.76 10.10 -15.28
CA HIS A 28 9.98 11.05 -14.18
C HIS A 28 8.67 11.61 -13.62
N SER A 29 7.71 11.83 -14.52
CA SER A 29 6.40 12.37 -14.20
C SER A 29 5.53 11.37 -13.41
N LYS A 30 5.71 10.06 -13.64
CA LYS A 30 5.05 8.97 -12.91
C LYS A 30 5.66 8.84 -11.51
N HIS A 31 6.98 8.85 -11.42
CA HIS A 31 7.70 8.79 -10.14
C HIS A 31 7.33 9.93 -9.18
N ARG A 32 7.29 11.18 -9.67
CA ARG A 32 6.84 12.32 -8.85
C ARG A 32 5.41 12.17 -8.34
N ARG A 33 4.51 11.57 -9.12
CA ARG A 33 3.12 11.35 -8.69
C ARG A 33 3.05 10.34 -7.55
N VAL A 34 3.81 9.24 -7.63
CA VAL A 34 3.92 8.25 -6.55
C VAL A 34 4.48 8.91 -5.29
N ARG A 35 5.58 9.66 -5.39
CA ARG A 35 6.14 10.41 -4.24
C ARG A 35 5.17 11.41 -3.63
N ARG A 36 4.47 12.20 -4.45
CA ARG A 36 3.45 13.14 -3.97
C ARG A 36 2.31 12.44 -3.27
N TRP A 37 1.91 11.26 -3.74
CA TRP A 37 0.88 10.47 -3.07
C TRP A 37 1.39 9.96 -1.72
N LEU A 38 2.59 9.38 -1.65
CA LEU A 38 3.17 8.89 -0.38
C LEU A 38 3.33 9.99 0.67
N ASN A 39 3.78 11.17 0.24
CA ASN A 39 4.03 12.30 1.13
C ASN A 39 2.80 13.18 1.36
N ASN A 40 1.60 12.76 0.94
CA ASN A 40 0.40 13.56 1.09
C ASN A 40 -0.21 13.36 2.50
N PRO A 41 -0.12 14.36 3.40
CA PRO A 41 -0.65 14.24 4.76
C PRO A 41 -2.19 14.14 4.79
N ARG A 42 -2.87 14.48 3.69
CA ARG A 42 -4.33 14.36 3.59
C ARG A 42 -4.81 12.93 3.37
N ILE A 43 -3.89 11.99 3.11
CA ILE A 43 -4.26 10.58 3.00
C ILE A 43 -4.49 10.03 4.39
N ASN A 44 -5.75 9.69 4.66
CA ASN A 44 -6.11 9.01 5.89
C ASN A 44 -5.75 7.53 5.78
N ILE A 45 -4.66 7.15 6.43
CA ILE A 45 -4.12 5.79 6.46
C ILE A 45 -5.15 4.80 7.03
N HIS A 46 -5.91 5.20 8.06
CA HIS A 46 -6.95 4.33 8.64
C HIS A 46 -8.05 4.00 7.63
N ARG A 47 -8.45 4.96 6.79
CA ARG A 47 -9.42 4.69 5.71
C ARG A 47 -8.90 3.71 4.65
N LEU A 48 -7.57 3.59 4.54
CA LEU A 48 -6.92 2.71 3.57
C LEU A 48 -6.78 1.28 4.10
N TYR A 49 -6.33 1.11 5.36
CA TYR A 49 -6.12 -0.21 5.95
C TYR A 49 -7.38 -0.83 6.56
N LYS A 50 -8.31 -0.02 7.09
CA LYS A 50 -9.56 -0.52 7.69
C LYS A 50 -10.33 -1.50 6.78
N PRO A 51 -10.63 -1.19 5.51
CA PRO A 51 -11.36 -2.13 4.66
C PRO A 51 -10.58 -3.43 4.38
N LEU A 52 -9.24 -3.38 4.38
CA LEU A 52 -8.41 -4.58 4.20
C LEU A 52 -8.54 -5.52 5.41
N ILE A 53 -8.47 -4.94 6.62
CA ILE A 53 -8.64 -5.70 7.86
C ILE A 53 -10.08 -6.25 7.93
N GLN A 54 -11.09 -5.45 7.62
CA GLN A 54 -12.48 -5.89 7.61
C GLN A 54 -12.72 -7.02 6.61
N ALA A 55 -12.15 -6.95 5.42
CA ALA A 55 -12.25 -8.03 4.43
C ALA A 55 -11.56 -9.32 4.92
N ALA A 56 -10.38 -9.20 5.54
CA ALA A 56 -9.68 -10.35 6.14
C ALA A 56 -10.43 -10.95 7.34
N MET A 57 -11.13 -10.13 8.13
CA MET A 57 -11.97 -10.61 9.23
C MET A 57 -13.26 -11.26 8.73
N ALA A 58 -13.83 -10.80 7.61
CA ALA A 58 -15.06 -11.37 7.07
C ALA A 58 -14.92 -12.83 6.61
N ILE A 59 -13.70 -13.24 6.25
CA ILE A 59 -13.37 -14.63 5.86
C ILE A 59 -12.90 -15.49 7.04
N TRP A 60 -12.70 -14.90 8.22
CA TRP A 60 -12.25 -15.62 9.41
C TRP A 60 -13.43 -16.41 9.99
N GLN A 61 -13.27 -17.72 10.13
CA GLN A 61 -14.36 -18.63 10.54
C GLN A 61 -14.15 -19.25 11.93
N GLN A 62 -12.99 -19.00 12.54
CA GLN A 62 -12.62 -19.58 13.82
C GLN A 62 -13.13 -18.72 14.98
N GLU A 63 -13.57 -19.38 16.05
CA GLU A 63 -14.12 -18.72 17.24
C GLU A 63 -13.08 -17.89 18.00
N CYS A 64 -11.80 -18.25 17.91
CA CYS A 64 -10.70 -17.57 18.58
C CYS A 64 -9.78 -16.88 17.58
N LEU A 65 -9.46 -15.60 17.84
CA LEU A 65 -8.49 -14.81 17.08
C LEU A 65 -7.23 -14.62 17.94
N TYR A 66 -6.09 -15.09 17.46
CA TYR A 66 -4.81 -14.84 18.09
C TYR A 66 -4.15 -13.60 17.46
N LEU A 67 -3.90 -12.56 18.26
CA LEU A 67 -3.28 -11.31 17.83
C LEU A 67 -1.85 -11.23 18.36
N SER A 68 -0.86 -11.41 17.47
CA SER A 68 0.53 -11.09 17.80
C SER A 68 0.82 -9.63 17.46
N LEU A 69 1.25 -8.86 18.45
CA LEU A 69 1.75 -7.51 18.27
C LEU A 69 3.27 -7.57 18.31
N ASP A 70 3.90 -7.33 17.17
CA ASP A 70 5.35 -7.19 17.05
C ASP A 70 5.68 -5.83 16.43
N THR A 71 6.78 -5.24 16.85
CA THR A 71 7.25 -3.93 16.35
C THR A 71 8.62 -4.11 15.74
N SER A 72 8.71 -3.96 14.43
CA SER A 72 9.99 -3.94 13.73
C SER A 72 10.45 -2.51 13.50
N LEU A 73 11.75 -2.27 13.66
CA LEU A 73 12.36 -1.00 13.30
C LEU A 73 12.63 -0.98 11.80
N PHE A 74 12.09 0.03 11.11
CA PHE A 74 12.49 0.35 9.74
C PHE A 74 13.58 1.41 9.79
N THR A 75 14.85 0.99 9.70
CA THR A 75 15.98 1.90 9.52
C THR A 75 16.12 2.23 8.04
N GLY A 76 15.86 3.48 7.67
CA GLY A 76 16.01 4.00 6.31
C GLY A 76 16.98 5.16 6.25
#